data_AF-A0A1Q4FBL2-F1
#
_entry.id   AF-A0A1Q4FBL2-F1
#
_cell.length_a   1.000
_cell.length_b   1.000
_cell.length_c   1.000
_cell.angle_alpha   90.00
_cell.angle_beta   90.00
_cell.angle_gamma   90.00
#
_symmetry.space_group_name_H-M   'P 1'
#
loop_
_entity.id
_entity.type
_entity.pdbx_description
1 polymer ?
#
loop_
_entity_poly.entity_id
_entity_poly.type
_entity_poly.pdbx_seq_one_letter_code
_entity_poly.pdbx_strand_id
1 'polypeptide(L)'
;MFWDQRYDDIDWTNGYRSIIARVIERGNQEDWEEMLHFYGRPKVVNALKNEIKYLPDYAIEDVCSYFNLRKEQLLCYNRKQLRKGHWI
;
A
#
# COMPACT_ATOMS: atom_id res chain seq x y z
N MET A 1 16.50 8.45 3.79
CA MET A 1 15.44 8.14 2.81
C MET A 1 15.31 6.64 2.72
N PHE A 2 14.10 6.09 2.87
CA PHE A 2 13.87 4.63 2.84
C PHE A 2 14.30 4.00 1.49
N TRP A 3 14.30 4.81 0.44
CA TRP A 3 14.63 4.46 -0.95
C TRP A 3 16.09 4.07 -1.18
N ASP A 4 17.05 4.57 -0.39
CA ASP A 4 18.48 4.37 -0.64
C ASP A 4 19.02 2.99 -0.24
N GLN A 5 18.34 2.28 0.67
CA GLN A 5 18.93 1.10 1.34
C GLN A 5 18.54 -0.26 0.76
N ARG A 6 17.73 -0.34 -0.30
CA ARG A 6 17.03 -1.61 -0.63
C ARG A 6 17.11 -2.06 -2.09
N TYR A 7 18.24 -1.84 -2.75
CA TYR A 7 18.39 -2.12 -4.18
C TYR A 7 18.72 -3.58 -4.55
N ASP A 8 19.22 -4.42 -3.64
CA ASP A 8 19.84 -5.70 -4.05
C ASP A 8 18.89 -6.90 -4.29
N ASP A 9 17.64 -6.90 -3.82
CA ASP A 9 16.78 -8.12 -3.86
C ASP A 9 15.33 -7.88 -4.33
N ILE A 10 15.08 -6.89 -5.19
CA ILE A 10 13.72 -6.57 -5.64
C ILE A 10 13.49 -7.10 -7.06
N ASP A 11 12.56 -8.04 -7.23
CA ASP A 11 11.97 -8.38 -8.53
C ASP A 11 11.14 -7.18 -9.02
N TRP A 12 11.76 -6.29 -9.77
CA TRP A 12 11.20 -4.99 -10.21
C TRP A 12 9.92 -5.11 -11.06
N THR A 13 9.71 -6.26 -11.71
CA THR A 13 8.59 -6.49 -12.63
C THR A 13 7.26 -6.67 -11.89
N ASN A 14 7.30 -7.26 -10.69
CA ASN A 14 6.17 -7.35 -9.76
C ASN A 14 6.35 -6.52 -8.48
N GLY A 15 7.51 -5.90 -8.32
CA GLY A 15 8.00 -5.33 -7.06
C GLY A 15 7.36 -4.02 -6.65
N TYR A 16 6.82 -3.23 -7.59
CA TYR A 16 6.27 -1.91 -7.24
C TYR A 16 5.13 -2.00 -6.21
N ARG A 17 4.29 -3.03 -6.26
CA ARG A 17 3.23 -3.25 -5.25
C ARG A 17 3.84 -3.46 -3.87
N SER A 18 4.89 -4.27 -3.81
CA SER A 18 5.63 -4.57 -2.58
C SER A 18 6.44 -3.36 -2.09
N ILE A 19 6.93 -2.51 -2.98
CA ILE A 19 7.57 -1.25 -2.64
C ILE A 19 6.54 -0.30 -2.04
N ILE A 20 5.44 -0.02 -2.75
CA ILE A 20 4.34 0.84 -2.30
C ILE A 20 3.82 0.39 -0.93
N ALA A 21 3.51 -0.91 -0.77
CA ALA A 21 3.04 -1.43 0.50
C ALA A 21 4.05 -1.22 1.63
N ARG A 22 5.35 -1.43 1.38
CA ARG A 22 6.39 -1.23 2.40
C ARG A 22 6.60 0.24 2.77
N VAL A 23 6.56 1.14 1.79
CA VAL A 23 6.65 2.59 2.03
C VAL A 23 5.45 3.05 2.85
N ILE A 24 4.25 2.56 2.52
CA ILE A 24 3.04 2.85 3.30
C ILE A 24 3.14 2.31 4.73
N GLU A 25 3.67 1.10 4.91
CA GLU A 25 3.78 0.47 6.23
C GLU A 25 4.86 1.07 7.14
N ARG A 26 5.97 1.57 6.56
CA ARG A 26 7.18 1.90 7.34
C ARG A 26 7.75 3.29 7.06
N GLY A 27 7.36 3.91 5.95
CA GLY A 27 7.85 5.21 5.53
C GLY A 27 7.13 6.34 6.26
N ASN A 28 7.79 7.49 6.32
CA ASN A 28 7.21 8.72 6.84
C ASN A 28 6.50 9.51 5.72
N GLN A 29 5.97 10.70 6.04
CA GLN A 29 5.29 11.54 5.06
C GLN A 29 6.19 11.92 3.87
N GLU A 30 7.48 12.16 4.10
CA GLU A 30 8.44 12.48 3.02
C GLU A 30 8.62 11.29 2.07
N ASP A 31 8.77 10.08 2.61
CA ASP A 31 8.86 8.86 1.79
C ASP A 31 7.58 8.65 0.95
N TRP A 32 6.40 9.03 1.47
CA TRP A 32 5.13 8.97 0.75
C TRP A 32 5.07 10.00 -0.39
N GLU A 33 5.52 11.23 -0.16
CA GLU A 33 5.62 12.24 -1.22
C GLU A 33 6.60 11.80 -2.32
N GLU A 34 7.77 11.25 -1.96
CA GLU A 34 8.73 10.70 -2.91
C GLU A 34 8.16 9.52 -3.71
N MET A 35 7.43 8.62 -3.04
CA MET A 35 6.68 7.53 -3.70
C MET A 35 5.72 8.07 -4.76
N LEU A 36 5.01 9.14 -4.43
CA LEU A 36 4.00 9.75 -5.29
C LEU A 36 4.64 10.51 -6.45
N HIS A 37 5.79 11.17 -6.23
CA HIS A 37 6.59 11.76 -7.29
C HIS A 37 7.12 10.70 -8.26
N PHE A 38 7.58 9.55 -7.76
CA PHE A 38 8.15 8.50 -8.60
C PHE A 38 7.10 7.68 -9.36
N TYR A 39 6.07 7.16 -8.68
CA TYR A 39 5.07 6.29 -9.29
C TYR A 39 3.84 7.03 -9.84
N GLY A 40 3.59 8.25 -9.35
CA GLY A 40 2.35 8.98 -9.62
C GLY A 40 1.19 8.53 -8.73
N ARG A 41 0.44 9.52 -8.22
CA ARG A 41 -0.77 9.29 -7.40
C ARG A 41 -1.77 8.30 -8.03
N PRO A 42 -2.10 8.36 -9.35
CA PRO A 42 -3.06 7.43 -9.95
C PRO A 42 -2.61 5.97 -9.85
N LYS A 43 -1.31 5.71 -10.04
CA LYS A 43 -0.74 4.35 -9.98
C LYS A 43 -0.76 3.80 -8.55
N VAL A 44 -0.38 4.61 -7.57
CA VAL A 44 -0.42 4.23 -6.15
C VAL A 44 -1.85 3.93 -5.70
N VAL A 45 -2.81 4.79 -6.03
CA VAL A 45 -4.23 4.57 -5.70
C VAL A 45 -4.77 3.32 -6.39
N ASN A 46 -4.44 3.08 -7.66
CA ASN A 46 -4.83 1.86 -8.35
C ASN A 46 -4.26 0.60 -7.66
N ALA A 47 -2.98 0.63 -7.29
CA ALA A 47 -2.34 -0.48 -6.59
C ALA A 47 -3.05 -0.79 -5.26
N LEU A 48 -3.38 0.24 -4.48
CA LEU A 48 -4.13 0.11 -3.22
C LEU A 48 -5.53 -0.50 -3.40
N LYS A 49 -6.26 -0.06 -4.44
CA LYS A 49 -7.64 -0.50 -4.69
C LYS A 49 -7.74 -1.89 -5.30
N ASN A 50 -6.76 -2.29 -6.13
CA ASN A 50 -6.93 -3.43 -7.02
C ASN A 50 -5.83 -4.50 -6.93
N GLU A 51 -4.72 -4.23 -6.23
CA GLU A 51 -3.52 -5.06 -6.39
C GLU A 51 -2.85 -5.46 -5.07
N ILE A 52 -2.83 -4.56 -4.08
CA ILE A 52 -2.23 -4.81 -2.77
C ILE A 52 -3.23 -5.63 -1.93
N LYS A 53 -2.86 -6.88 -1.67
CA LYS A 53 -3.73 -7.88 -1.02
C LYS A 53 -3.70 -7.83 0.50
N TYR A 54 -2.70 -7.15 1.08
CA TYR A 54 -2.51 -7.04 2.52
C TYR A 54 -1.86 -5.70 2.85
N LEU A 55 -2.37 -5.08 3.92
CA LEU A 55 -1.77 -3.99 4.70
C LEU A 55 -2.20 -4.21 6.15
N PRO A 56 -1.40 -3.84 7.17
CA PRO A 56 -1.84 -3.83 8.56
C PRO A 56 -2.95 -2.78 8.78
N ASP A 57 -3.71 -2.92 9.87
CA ASP A 57 -4.90 -2.07 10.10
C ASP A 57 -4.53 -0.59 10.28
N TYR A 58 -3.45 -0.27 10.98
CA TYR A 58 -2.97 1.12 11.12
C TYR A 58 -2.66 1.76 9.75
N ALA A 59 -1.96 1.03 8.87
CA ALA A 59 -1.62 1.53 7.53
C ALA A 59 -2.86 1.73 6.65
N ILE A 60 -3.91 0.94 6.86
CA ILE A 60 -5.21 1.15 6.19
C ILE A 60 -5.83 2.48 6.64
N GLU A 61 -5.82 2.78 7.95
CA GLU A 61 -6.31 4.07 8.45
C GLU A 61 -5.52 5.25 7.86
N ASP A 62 -4.19 5.15 7.86
CA ASP A 62 -3.30 6.20 7.36
C ASP A 62 -3.54 6.46 5.86
N VAL A 63 -3.66 5.39 5.06
CA VAL A 63 -3.99 5.49 3.63
C VAL A 63 -5.37 6.11 3.42
N CYS A 64 -6.37 5.69 4.19
CA CYS A 64 -7.72 6.24 4.10
C CYS A 64 -7.74 7.75 4.39
N SER A 65 -7.02 8.16 5.44
CA SER A 65 -6.87 9.57 5.82
C SER A 65 -6.14 10.38 4.74
N TYR A 66 -4.96 9.93 4.31
CA TYR A 66 -4.11 10.67 3.38
C TYR A 66 -4.70 10.76 1.95
N PHE A 67 -5.26 9.66 1.44
CA PHE A 67 -5.82 9.63 0.08
C PHE A 67 -7.31 10.00 0.02
N ASN A 68 -7.95 10.28 1.15
CA ASN A 68 -9.40 10.46 1.29
C ASN A 68 -10.18 9.28 0.67
N LEU A 69 -9.79 8.05 1.05
CA LEU A 69 -10.39 6.80 0.58
C LEU A 69 -11.18 6.14 1.70
N ARG A 70 -12.26 5.43 1.33
CA ARG A 70 -12.97 4.55 2.24
C ARG A 70 -12.32 3.16 2.29
N LYS A 71 -12.38 2.47 3.42
CA LYS A 71 -11.76 1.15 3.62
C LYS A 71 -12.29 0.13 2.62
N GLU A 72 -13.58 0.20 2.29
CA GLU A 72 -14.27 -0.66 1.32
C GLU A 72 -13.75 -0.48 -0.11
N GLN A 73 -12.98 0.57 -0.38
CA GLN A 73 -12.33 0.76 -1.68
C GLN A 73 -10.99 0.02 -1.78
N LEU A 74 -10.42 -0.42 -0.67
CA LEU A 74 -9.12 -1.09 -0.65
C LEU A 74 -9.29 -2.60 -0.83
N LEU A 75 -8.51 -3.21 -1.73
CA LEU A 75 -8.55 -4.65 -1.95
C LEU A 75 -8.21 -5.43 -0.66
N CYS A 76 -7.17 -5.01 0.04
CA CYS A 76 -6.70 -5.66 1.25
C CYS A 76 -7.78 -5.71 2.35
N TYR A 77 -8.56 -4.64 2.51
CA TYR A 77 -9.63 -4.57 3.50
C TYR A 77 -10.79 -5.52 3.16
N ASN A 78 -11.27 -5.48 1.91
CA ASN A 78 -12.33 -6.39 1.46
C ASN A 78 -11.95 -7.86 1.64
N ARG A 79 -10.70 -8.23 1.32
CA ARG A 79 -10.18 -9.59 1.53
C ARG A 79 -10.17 -10.00 3.00
N LYS A 80 -9.85 -9.07 3.91
CA LYS A 80 -9.92 -9.33 5.36
C LYS A 80 -11.36 -9.58 5.81
N GLN A 81 -12.33 -8.80 5.34
CA GLN A 81 -13.74 -8.95 5.72
C GLN A 81 -14.31 -10.31 5.27
N LEU A 82 -14.03 -10.73 4.03
CA LEU A 82 -14.45 -12.03 3.52
C LEU A 82 -13.90 -13.21 4.35
N ARG A 83 -12.68 -13.07 4.89
CA ARG A 83 -12.03 -14.11 5.71
C ARG A 83 -12.55 -14.15 7.14
N LYS A 84 -13.11 -13.06 7.68
CA LYS A 84 -13.67 -13.05 9.04
C LYS A 84 -14.93 -13.92 9.16
N GLY A 85 -15.66 -14.13 8.07
CA GLY A 85 -16.90 -14.91 8.08
C GLY A 85 -16.75 -16.43 7.94
N HIS A 86 -15.53 -16.97 7.78
CA HIS A 86 -15.32 -18.40 7.49
C HIS A 86 -14.96 -19.26 8.73
N TRP A 87 -15.15 -18.74 9.94
CA TRP A 87 -14.95 -19.50 11.18
C TRP A 87 -16.29 -20.03 11.70
N ILE A 88 -16.90 -20.95 10.95
CA ILE A 88 -18.02 -21.79 11.40
C ILE A 88 -17.52 -23.23 11.45
#